data_AF-A0A2M7SBJ6-F1
#
_entry.id   AF-A0A2M7SBJ6-F1
#
_cell.length_a   1.000
_cell.length_b   1.000
_cell.length_c   1.000
_cell.angle_alpha   90.00
_cell.angle_beta   90.00
_cell.angle_gamma   90.00
#
_symmetry.space_group_name_H-M   'P 1'
#
loop_
_entity.id
_entity.type
_entity.pdbx_description
1 polymer ?
#
loop_
_entity_poly.entity_id
_entity_poly.type
_entity_poly.pdbx_seq_one_letter_code
_entity_poly.pdbx_strand_id
1 'polypeptide(L)'
;MKIFLTKTAQDELDEIKIEKPKDYGNIIFDIKNLQKEPFPRPPKGKKIRGKNGAFWRLRNGVYRTIYRQLNKDSLIILRVILRKYLERILKQF
;
A
#
# COMPACT_ATOMS: atom_id res chain seq x y z
N MET A 1 -6.85 -13.36 4.81
CA MET A 1 -7.02 -11.89 4.92
C MET A 1 -7.68 -11.36 3.64
N LYS A 2 -8.84 -10.69 3.72
CA LYS A 2 -9.47 -9.97 2.61
C LYS A 2 -8.78 -8.62 2.42
N ILE A 3 -8.67 -8.14 1.18
CA ILE A 3 -8.03 -6.86 0.87
C ILE A 3 -9.03 -5.98 0.14
N PHE A 4 -9.28 -4.80 0.69
CA PHE A 4 -10.09 -3.75 0.10
C PHE A 4 -9.20 -2.63 -0.42
N LEU A 5 -9.65 -1.91 -1.43
CA LEU A 5 -9.00 -0.72 -1.96
C LEU A 5 -9.91 0.48 -1.69
N THR A 6 -9.33 1.62 -1.29
CA THR A 6 -10.03 2.90 -1.41
C THR A 6 -10.19 3.26 -2.89
N LYS A 7 -11.15 4.14 -3.21
CA LYS A 7 -11.29 4.66 -4.57
C LYS A 7 -9.99 5.29 -5.09
N THR A 8 -9.32 6.08 -4.25
CA THR A 8 -8.01 6.68 -4.59
C THR A 8 -6.94 5.63 -4.88
N ALA A 9 -6.84 4.56 -4.09
CA ALA A 9 -5.86 3.50 -4.35
C ALA A 9 -6.16 2.74 -5.65
N GLN A 10 -7.44 2.54 -5.97
CA GLN A 10 -7.86 1.94 -7.23
C GLN A 10 -7.46 2.83 -8.42
N ASP A 11 -7.78 4.13 -8.36
CA ASP A 11 -7.44 5.07 -9.43
C ASP A 11 -5.92 5.17 -9.65
N GLU A 12 -5.12 5.22 -8.57
CA GLU A 12 -3.66 5.19 -8.64
C GLU A 12 -3.12 3.90 -9.27
N LEU A 13 -3.73 2.74 -8.97
CA LEU A 13 -3.34 1.47 -9.57
C LEU A 13 -3.69 1.40 -11.05
N ASP A 14 -4.84 1.95 -11.45
CA ASP A 14 -5.28 1.99 -12.85
C ASP A 14 -4.37 2.90 -13.69
N GLU A 15 -3.95 4.05 -13.15
CA GLU A 15 -2.94 4.92 -13.76
C GLU A 15 -1.60 4.19 -13.93
N ILE A 16 -1.09 3.55 -12.86
CA ILE A 16 0.17 2.79 -12.92
C ILE A 16 0.08 1.62 -13.92
N LYS A 17 -1.08 0.97 -14.04
CA LYS A 17 -1.31 -0.11 -15.00
C LYS A 17 -1.10 0.36 -16.44
N ILE A 18 -1.58 1.56 -16.75
CA ILE A 18 -1.47 2.18 -18.08
C ILE A 18 -0.03 2.65 -18.32
N GLU A 19 0.56 3.41 -17.38
CA GLU A 19 1.85 4.05 -17.60
C GLU A 19 3.06 3.13 -17.38
N LYS A 20 2.97 2.18 -16.44
CA LYS A 20 4.07 1.36 -15.92
C LYS A 20 3.61 -0.09 -15.67
N PRO A 21 3.19 -0.84 -16.70
CA PRO A 21 2.58 -2.17 -16.55
C PRO A 21 3.46 -3.19 -15.80
N LYS A 22 4.80 -3.10 -15.95
CA LYS A 22 5.73 -3.96 -15.22
C LYS A 22 5.70 -3.69 -13.71
N ASP A 23 5.68 -2.42 -13.31
CA ASP A 23 5.60 -2.03 -11.90
C ASP A 23 4.22 -2.39 -11.32
N TYR A 24 3.15 -2.21 -12.09
CA TYR A 24 1.81 -2.66 -11.72
C TYR A 24 1.79 -4.16 -11.37
N GLY A 25 2.36 -5.02 -12.22
CA GLY A 25 2.44 -6.46 -11.96
C GLY A 25 3.13 -6.78 -10.62
N ASN A 26 4.25 -6.12 -10.35
CA ASN A 26 4.99 -6.29 -9.09
C ASN A 26 4.19 -5.82 -7.87
N ILE A 27 3.50 -4.67 -7.98
CA ILE A 27 2.67 -4.12 -6.91
C ILE A 27 1.51 -5.06 -6.60
N ILE A 28 0.78 -5.54 -7.61
CA ILE A 28 -0.35 -6.45 -7.42
C ILE A 28 0.11 -7.78 -6.81
N PHE A 29 1.24 -8.33 -7.27
CA PHE A 29 1.81 -9.54 -6.69
C PHE A 29 2.10 -9.35 -5.18
N ASP A 30 2.76 -8.24 -4.83
CA ASP A 30 3.08 -7.92 -3.44
C ASP A 30 1.83 -7.67 -2.58
N ILE A 31 0.81 -6.97 -3.10
CA ILE A 31 -0.46 -6.75 -2.41
C ILE A 31 -1.15 -8.09 -2.16
N LYS A 32 -1.19 -8.99 -3.15
CA LYS A 32 -1.75 -10.34 -2.96
C LYS A 32 -1.01 -11.13 -1.89
N ASN A 33 0.31 -10.96 -1.76
CA ASN A 33 1.07 -11.62 -0.69
C ASN A 33 0.69 -11.15 0.72
N LEU A 34 0.11 -9.95 0.88
CA LEU A 34 -0.46 -9.52 2.17
C LEU A 34 -1.60 -10.41 2.65
N GLN A 35 -2.20 -11.23 1.77
CA GLN A 35 -3.20 -12.21 2.18
C GLN A 35 -2.62 -13.30 3.07
N LYS A 36 -1.35 -13.65 2.85
CA LYS A 36 -0.57 -14.68 3.56
C LYS A 36 0.27 -14.08 4.68
N GLU A 37 0.95 -12.96 4.39
CA GLU A 37 1.78 -12.23 5.35
C GLU A 37 1.32 -10.76 5.43
N PRO A 38 0.31 -10.46 6.27
CA PRO A 38 -0.30 -9.12 6.36
C PRO A 38 0.64 -8.03 6.84
N PHE A 39 1.66 -8.39 7.62
CA PHE A 39 2.62 -7.46 8.21
C PHE A 39 4.05 -7.92 7.94
N PRO A 40 4.53 -7.80 6.68
CA PRO A 40 5.87 -8.25 6.33
C PRO A 40 6.92 -7.53 7.16
N ARG A 41 8.00 -8.24 7.49
CA ARG A 41 9.11 -7.66 8.25
C ARG A 41 9.89 -6.65 7.41
N PRO A 42 10.69 -5.77 8.04
CA PRO A 42 11.65 -4.93 7.33
C PRO A 42 12.60 -5.77 6.46
N PRO A 43 13.03 -5.28 5.29
CA PRO A 43 12.79 -3.94 4.75
C PRO A 43 11.43 -3.78 4.03
N LYS A 44 10.71 -4.87 3.79
CA LYS A 44 9.52 -4.93 2.94
C LYS A 44 8.33 -4.22 3.57
N GLY A 45 7.99 -4.54 4.81
CA GLY A 45 6.95 -3.86 5.59
C GLY A 45 7.53 -3.02 6.72
N LYS A 46 6.86 -1.92 7.05
CA LYS A 46 7.16 -1.11 8.24
C LYS A 46 5.87 -0.46 8.76
N LYS A 47 5.60 -0.59 10.05
CA LYS A 47 4.58 0.19 10.75
C LYS A 47 5.04 1.65 10.81
N ILE A 48 4.16 2.57 10.42
CA ILE A 48 4.41 4.01 10.40
C ILE A 48 3.31 4.71 11.20
N ARG A 49 3.65 5.86 11.80
CA ARG A 49 2.68 6.73 12.47
C ARG A 49 2.27 7.83 11.49
N GLY A 50 0.96 7.99 11.29
CA GLY A 50 0.36 9.17 10.67
C GLY A 50 -0.46 9.96 11.70
N LYS A 51 -1.01 11.11 11.31
CA LYS A 51 -1.79 12.00 12.19
C LYS A 51 -3.04 11.30 12.74
N ASN A 52 -3.69 10.45 11.94
CA ASN A 52 -4.92 9.73 12.26
C ASN A 52 -4.66 8.25 12.62
N GLY A 53 -3.46 7.92 13.10
CA GLY A 53 -3.18 6.62 13.73
C GLY A 53 -2.04 5.82 13.10
N ALA A 54 -2.08 4.50 13.34
CA ALA A 54 -1.04 3.58 12.88
C ALA A 54 -1.38 2.99 11.51
N PHE A 55 -0.45 3.17 10.57
CA PHE A 55 -0.52 2.61 9.23
C PHE A 55 0.65 1.66 9.00
N TRP A 56 0.58 0.91 7.91
CA TRP A 56 1.65 0.07 7.44
C TRP A 56 2.06 0.51 6.04
N ARG A 57 3.36 0.43 5.79
CA ARG A 57 3.95 0.73 4.48
C ARG A 57 4.60 -0.53 3.93
N LEU A 58 4.17 -0.95 2.76
CA LEU A 58 4.81 -1.97 1.95
C LEU A 58 5.74 -1.31 0.92
N ARG A 59 6.91 -1.90 0.67
CA ARG A 59 7.83 -1.49 -0.40
C ARG A 59 7.61 -2.35 -1.65
N ASN A 60 7.29 -1.67 -2.75
CA ASN A 60 7.02 -2.27 -4.06
C ASN A 60 7.96 -1.61 -5.09
N GLY A 61 9.26 -1.87 -4.99
CA GLY A 61 10.26 -1.17 -5.81
C GLY A 61 10.33 0.33 -5.53
N VAL A 62 10.01 1.16 -6.53
CA VAL A 62 9.94 2.63 -6.41
C VAL A 62 8.63 3.13 -5.80
N TYR A 63 7.62 2.26 -5.70
CA TYR A 63 6.31 2.56 -5.12
C TYR A 63 6.20 2.13 -3.65
N ARG A 64 5.25 2.74 -2.94
CA ARG A 64 4.90 2.45 -1.57
C ARG A 64 3.39 2.27 -1.49
N THR A 65 2.98 1.08 -1.08
CA THR A 65 1.58 0.82 -0.73
C THR A 65 1.38 1.15 0.74
N ILE A 66 0.44 2.04 1.04
CA ILE A 66 0.04 2.41 2.39
C ILE A 66 -1.26 1.69 2.69
N TYR A 67 -1.33 1.01 3.83
CA TYR A 67 -2.50 0.22 4.21
C TYR A 67 -2.68 0.18 5.73
N ARG A 68 -3.86 -0.26 6.18
CA ARG A 68 -4.10 -0.59 7.59
C ARG A 68 -5.03 -1.77 7.71
N GLN A 69 -5.05 -2.36 8.90
CA GLN A 69 -6.02 -3.40 9.24
C GLN A 69 -7.38 -2.75 9.52
N LEU A 70 -8.45 -3.32 8.95
CA LEU A 70 -9.83 -2.93 9.24
C LEU A 70 -10.38 -3.77 10.40
N ASN A 71 -10.13 -5.07 10.38
CA ASN A 71 -10.47 -6.03 11.42
C ASN A 71 -9.54 -7.24 11.35
N LYS A 72 -9.75 -8.28 12.17
CA LYS A 72 -8.86 -9.45 12.27
C LYS A 72 -8.56 -10.09 10.92
N ASP A 73 -9.52 -10.09 9.99
CA ASP A 73 -9.43 -10.81 8.72
C ASP A 73 -9.42 -9.91 7.48
N SER A 74 -9.29 -8.59 7.63
CA SER A 74 -9.22 -7.68 6.49
C SER A 74 -8.25 -6.50 6.62
N LEU A 75 -7.68 -6.14 5.48
CA LEU A 75 -6.87 -4.94 5.27
C LEU A 75 -7.56 -4.01 4.29
N ILE A 76 -7.29 -2.71 4.42
CA ILE A 76 -7.62 -1.71 3.41
C ILE A 76 -6.34 -1.04 2.91
N ILE A 77 -6.14 -1.07 1.60
CA ILE A 77 -5.12 -0.29 0.91
C ILE A 77 -5.66 1.12 0.75
N LEU A 78 -4.93 2.08 1.30
CA LEU A 78 -5.31 3.48 1.29
C LEU A 78 -4.74 4.21 0.09
N ARG A 79 -3.49 3.90 -0.29
CA ARG A 79 -2.73 4.57 -1.36
C ARG A 79 -1.69 3.64 -1.98
N VAL A 80 -1.36 3.88 -3.25
CA VAL A 80 -0.23 3.28 -3.97
C VAL A 80 0.54 4.40 -4.66
N ILE A 81 1.64 4.84 -4.06
CA ILE A 81 2.31 6.09 -4.48
C ILE A 81 3.80 5.91 -4.71
N LEU A 82 4.39 6.76 -5.55
CA LEU A 82 5.85 6.86 -5.65
C LEU A 82 6.47 7.26 -4.30
N ARG A 83 7.66 6.73 -4.02
CA ARG A 83 8.43 7.02 -2.80
C ARG A 83 8.54 8.53 -2.51
N LYS A 84 8.75 9.36 -3.53
CA LYS A 84 8.92 10.82 -3.39
C LYS A 84 7.70 11.52 -2.78
N TYR A 85 6.52 10.92 -2.88
CA TYR A 85 5.28 11.52 -2.36
C TYR A 85 4.93 11.06 -0.94
N LEU A 86 5.66 10.09 -0.37
CA LEU A 86 5.32 9.48 0.91
C LEU A 86 5.17 10.54 2.03
N GLU A 87 6.18 11.36 2.25
CA GLU A 87 6.17 12.38 3.33
C GLU A 87 4.99 13.35 3.20
N ARG A 88 4.69 13.80 1.97
CA ARG A 88 3.54 14.69 1.71
C ARG A 88 2.21 14.03 2.06
N ILE A 89 2.04 12.77 1.66
CA ILE A 89 0.81 12.02 1.91
C ILE A 89 0.65 11.66 3.39
N LEU A 90 1.74 11.35 4.10
CA LEU A 90 1.67 11.05 5.54
C LEU A 90 1.25 12.25 6.41
N LYS A 91 1.38 13.49 5.92
CA LYS A 91 0.85 14.68 6.60
C LYS A 91 -0.67 14.83 6.47
N GLN A 92 -1.27 14.17 5.47
CA GLN A 92 -2.70 14.19 5.21
C GLN A 92 -3.42 13.07 5.96
N PHE A 93 -2.70 11.97 6.23
CA PHE A 93 -3.15 10.87 7.06
C PHE A 93 -2.95 11.13 8.52
#